data_AF-A0A383C9V8-F1
#
_entry.id   AF-A0A383C9V8-F1
#
_cell.length_a   1.000
_cell.length_b   1.000
_cell.length_c   1.000
_cell.angle_alpha   90.00
_cell.angle_beta   90.00
_cell.angle_gamma   90.00
#
_symmetry.space_group_name_H-M   'P 1'
#
loop_
_entity.id
_entity.type
_entity.pdbx_description
1 polymer ?
#
loop_
_entity_poly.entity_id
_entity_poly.type
_entity_poly.pdbx_seq_one_letter_code
_entity_poly.pdbx_strand_id
1 'polypeptide(L)'
;MIINNIIILLLLCLSFSQDYLWPVQAKKELTAVFGEERPGRYHTGIDVRTFGEIGYKLIAIDDGYISRIRTSSKGYGKTIYLKLNDGKTAVYAHLDHFTPELDNLVNALHQHYG
;
A
#
# COMPACT_ATOMS: atom_id res chain seq x y z
N MET A 1 22.40 3.54 -33.83
CA MET A 1 22.90 3.91 -32.49
C MET A 1 21.76 4.26 -31.51
N ILE A 2 20.80 5.12 -31.87
CA ILE A 2 19.69 5.50 -30.95
C ILE A 2 18.76 4.33 -30.60
N ILE A 3 18.40 3.49 -31.58
CA ILE A 3 17.47 2.36 -31.37
C ILE A 3 18.06 1.31 -30.41
N ASN A 4 19.34 0.95 -30.58
CA ASN A 4 20.00 0.00 -29.68
C ASN A 4 20.04 0.50 -28.23
N ASN A 5 20.25 1.82 -28.02
CA ASN A 5 20.24 2.41 -26.68
C ASN A 5 18.84 2.38 -26.05
N ILE A 6 17.79 2.59 -26.83
CA ILE A 6 16.39 2.47 -26.35
C ILE A 6 16.08 1.01 -25.97
N ILE A 7 16.49 0.05 -26.78
CA ILE A 7 16.29 -1.39 -26.49
C ILE A 7 17.02 -1.79 -25.21
N ILE A 8 18.28 -1.36 -25.06
CA ILE A 8 19.08 -1.61 -23.86
C ILE A 8 18.41 -0.98 -22.63
N LEU A 9 17.91 0.26 -22.75
CA LEU A 9 17.20 0.94 -21.67
C LEU A 9 15.91 0.19 -21.28
N LEU A 10 15.11 -0.27 -22.24
CA LEU A 10 13.91 -1.07 -21.97
C LEU A 10 14.24 -2.39 -21.27
N LEU A 11 15.28 -3.10 -21.72
CA LEU A 11 15.73 -4.37 -21.11
C LEU A 11 16.23 -4.17 -19.67
N LEU A 12 16.94 -3.06 -19.41
CA LEU A 12 17.36 -2.66 -18.07
C LEU A 12 16.15 -2.38 -17.17
N CYS A 13 15.17 -1.61 -17.64
CA CYS A 13 13.94 -1.32 -16.88
C CYS A 13 13.19 -2.59 -16.48
N LEU A 14 13.06 -3.56 -17.38
CA LEU A 14 12.42 -4.85 -17.08
C LEU A 14 13.19 -5.65 -16.03
N SER A 15 14.53 -5.62 -16.08
CA SER A 15 15.39 -6.36 -15.14
C SER A 15 15.39 -5.77 -13.72
N PHE A 16 15.03 -4.50 -13.56
CA PHE A 16 14.94 -3.81 -12.26
C PHE A 16 13.50 -3.57 -11.79
N SER A 17 12.50 -4.10 -12.50
CA SER A 17 11.10 -3.98 -12.10
C SER A 17 10.83 -4.82 -10.85
N GLN A 18 10.13 -4.25 -9.86
CA GLN A 18 9.65 -5.00 -8.71
C GLN A 18 8.44 -5.85 -9.11
N ASP A 19 8.51 -7.15 -8.82
CA ASP A 19 7.42 -8.09 -9.08
C ASP A 19 6.53 -8.25 -7.85
N TYR A 20 5.81 -7.17 -7.51
CA TYR A 20 4.87 -7.17 -6.40
C TYR A 20 3.47 -7.62 -6.82
N LEU A 21 2.79 -8.32 -5.91
CA LEU A 21 1.40 -8.67 -6.08
C LEU A 21 0.51 -7.41 -6.08
N TRP A 22 -0.62 -7.50 -6.76
CA TRP A 22 -1.62 -6.45 -6.72
C TRP A 22 -2.34 -6.46 -5.36
N PRO A 23 -2.37 -5.34 -4.61
CA PRO A 23 -2.73 -5.34 -3.18
C PRO A 23 -4.21 -5.55 -2.88
N VAL A 24 -5.11 -5.33 -3.85
CA VAL A 24 -6.57 -5.34 -3.63
C VAL A 24 -7.21 -6.41 -4.48
N GLN A 25 -8.04 -7.27 -3.89
CA GLN A 25 -8.83 -8.26 -4.64
C GLN A 25 -10.03 -7.61 -5.37
N ALA A 26 -9.73 -6.63 -6.22
CA ALA A 26 -10.64 -5.89 -7.09
C ALA A 26 -10.05 -5.82 -8.50
N LYS A 27 -10.82 -5.27 -9.44
CA LYS A 27 -10.29 -4.94 -10.78
C LYS A 27 -9.09 -3.99 -10.62
N LYS A 28 -8.02 -4.22 -11.40
CA LYS A 28 -6.79 -3.41 -11.37
C LYS A 28 -7.02 -2.03 -11.97
N GLU A 29 -7.60 -1.13 -11.19
CA GLU A 29 -7.88 0.25 -11.59
C GLU A 29 -7.45 1.23 -10.51
N LEU A 30 -6.87 2.35 -10.95
CA LEU A 30 -6.48 3.45 -10.09
C LEU A 30 -7.49 4.59 -10.22
N THR A 31 -7.72 5.30 -9.12
CA THR A 31 -8.45 6.58 -9.10
C THR A 31 -7.52 7.77 -8.93
N ALA A 32 -6.34 7.57 -8.33
CA ALA A 32 -5.31 8.59 -8.17
C ALA A 32 -3.91 7.95 -8.21
N VAL A 33 -2.93 8.74 -8.62
CA VAL A 33 -1.53 8.30 -8.80
C VAL A 33 -0.58 8.99 -7.83
N PHE A 34 0.63 8.45 -7.72
CA PHE A 34 1.70 9.10 -6.96
C PHE A 34 2.08 10.43 -7.60
N GLY A 35 2.31 11.44 -6.77
CA GLY A 35 2.71 12.78 -7.20
C GLY A 35 1.56 13.65 -7.71
N GLU A 36 0.32 13.16 -7.70
CA GLU A 36 -0.85 13.96 -8.04
C GLU A 36 -0.97 15.18 -7.10
N GLU A 37 -1.16 16.37 -7.68
CA GLU A 37 -1.30 17.62 -6.92
C GLU A 37 -2.61 17.62 -6.12
N ARG A 38 -2.53 18.01 -4.86
CA ARG A 38 -3.67 18.29 -3.99
C ARG A 38 -3.45 19.63 -3.29
N PRO A 39 -4.51 20.31 -2.81
CA PRO A 39 -4.35 21.57 -2.09
C PRO A 39 -3.35 21.43 -0.93
N GLY A 40 -2.20 22.09 -1.08
CA GLY A 40 -1.13 22.13 -0.08
C GLY A 40 -0.25 20.88 0.05
N ARG A 41 -0.37 19.86 -0.81
CA ARG A 41 0.50 18.66 -0.79
C ARG A 41 0.46 17.85 -2.08
N TYR A 42 1.45 16.98 -2.25
CA TYR A 42 1.39 15.92 -3.27
C TYR A 42 0.88 14.61 -2.69
N HIS A 43 0.22 13.81 -3.53
CA HIS A 43 -0.19 12.46 -3.17
C HIS A 43 1.02 11.52 -3.08
N THR A 44 1.18 10.85 -1.95
CA THR A 44 2.37 10.03 -1.64
C THR A 44 2.16 8.53 -1.89
N GLY A 45 1.09 8.16 -2.61
CA GLY A 45 0.74 6.77 -2.89
C GLY A 45 -0.12 6.64 -4.14
N ILE A 46 -0.82 5.51 -4.25
CA ILE A 46 -1.83 5.26 -5.28
C ILE A 46 -3.16 4.98 -4.60
N ASP A 47 -4.25 5.44 -5.20
CA ASP A 47 -5.59 5.11 -4.73
C ASP A 47 -6.18 4.06 -5.68
N VAL A 48 -6.54 2.90 -5.14
CA VAL A 48 -7.15 1.79 -5.90
C VAL A 48 -8.66 1.95 -5.89
N ARG A 49 -9.29 1.82 -7.07
CA ARG A 49 -10.74 1.96 -7.20
C ARG A 49 -11.47 0.83 -6.46
N THR A 50 -12.43 1.20 -5.62
CA THR A 50 -13.34 0.27 -4.93
C THR A 50 -14.79 0.34 -5.46
N PHE A 51 -15.03 1.08 -6.53
CA PHE A 51 -16.35 1.17 -7.18
C PHE A 51 -17.51 1.61 -6.25
N GLY A 52 -17.19 2.38 -5.19
CA GLY A 52 -18.18 2.85 -4.22
C GLY A 52 -18.47 1.86 -3.08
N GLU A 53 -17.83 0.70 -3.09
CA GLU A 53 -18.00 -0.34 -2.07
C GLU A 53 -16.83 -0.32 -1.07
N ILE A 54 -17.09 -0.81 0.15
CA ILE A 54 -16.09 -1.02 1.21
C ILE A 54 -15.86 -2.53 1.43
N GLY A 55 -14.75 -2.87 2.08
CA GLY A 55 -14.49 -4.26 2.50
C GLY A 55 -13.84 -5.15 1.46
N TYR A 56 -13.25 -4.60 0.39
CA TYR A 56 -12.38 -5.39 -0.50
C TYR A 56 -11.23 -5.98 0.30
N LYS A 57 -10.99 -7.28 0.08
CA LYS A 57 -9.87 -7.98 0.70
C LYS A 57 -8.56 -7.41 0.18
N LEU A 58 -7.67 -7.12 1.13
CA LEU A 58 -6.29 -6.75 0.85
C LEU A 58 -5.39 -7.97 1.03
N ILE A 59 -4.34 -8.03 0.23
CA ILE A 59 -3.28 -9.01 0.38
C ILE A 59 -1.94 -8.30 0.60
N ALA A 60 -1.02 -8.97 1.27
CA ALA A 60 0.36 -8.54 1.31
C ALA A 60 0.93 -8.58 -0.11
N ILE A 61 1.53 -7.48 -0.57
CA ILE A 61 2.10 -7.41 -1.91
C ILE A 61 3.35 -8.28 -2.08
N ASP A 62 4.01 -8.64 -0.98
CA ASP A 62 5.16 -9.53 -0.91
C ASP A 62 5.35 -9.98 0.55
N ASP A 63 6.25 -10.94 0.79
CA ASP A 63 6.57 -11.47 2.11
C ASP A 63 7.28 -10.43 3.01
N GLY A 64 6.99 -10.52 4.32
CA GLY A 64 7.57 -9.62 5.30
C GLY A 64 6.87 -9.72 6.66
N TYR A 65 6.90 -8.62 7.42
CA TYR A 65 6.25 -8.53 8.72
C TYR A 65 5.62 -7.15 8.97
N ILE A 66 4.55 -7.13 9.76
CA ILE A 66 3.91 -5.88 10.19
C ILE A 66 4.84 -5.19 11.19
N SER A 67 5.47 -4.09 10.75
CA SER A 67 6.39 -3.30 11.56
C SER A 67 5.69 -2.24 12.41
N ARG A 68 4.48 -1.83 11.99
CA ARG A 68 3.68 -0.83 12.70
C ARG A 68 2.21 -0.94 12.32
N ILE A 69 1.35 -0.80 13.32
CA ILE A 69 -0.08 -0.54 13.15
C ILE A 69 -0.36 0.87 13.68
N ARG A 70 -1.21 1.63 12.98
CA ARG A 70 -1.65 2.95 13.41
C ARG A 70 -3.17 3.05 13.31
N THR A 71 -3.79 3.65 14.30
CA THR A 71 -5.20 4.04 14.28
C THR A 71 -5.32 5.53 14.57
N SER A 72 -6.02 6.27 13.73
CA SER A 72 -6.30 7.69 13.93
C SER A 72 -7.65 8.06 13.33
N SER A 73 -8.33 9.06 13.90
CA SER A 73 -9.52 9.66 13.30
C SER A 73 -9.19 10.66 12.17
N LYS A 74 -7.90 10.91 11.91
CA LYS A 74 -7.42 11.85 10.89
C LYS A 74 -6.34 11.22 10.01
N GLY A 75 -6.08 11.83 8.85
CA GLY A 75 -5.03 11.37 7.93
C GLY A 75 -5.36 9.98 7.37
N TYR A 76 -4.43 9.02 7.53
CA TYR A 76 -4.54 7.68 6.95
C TYR A 76 -5.52 6.73 7.66
N GLY A 77 -6.14 7.12 8.78
CA GLY A 77 -7.11 6.26 9.44
C GLY A 77 -6.48 5.04 10.14
N LYS A 78 -7.10 3.87 9.98
CA LYS A 78 -6.47 2.57 10.27
C LYS A 78 -5.43 2.28 9.20
N THR A 79 -4.22 1.93 9.61
CA THR A 79 -3.08 1.77 8.69
C THR A 79 -2.14 0.65 9.14
N ILE A 80 -1.67 -0.14 8.17
CA ILE A 80 -0.64 -1.17 8.34
C ILE A 80 0.62 -0.75 7.59
N TYR A 81 1.77 -0.85 8.26
CA TYR A 81 3.10 -0.72 7.65
C TYR A 81 3.75 -2.10 7.60
N LEU A 82 3.81 -2.67 6.40
CA LEU A 82 4.42 -3.98 6.14
C LEU A 82 5.86 -3.77 5.69
N LYS A 83 6.82 -4.21 6.50
CA LYS A 83 8.24 -4.21 6.14
C LYS A 83 8.51 -5.47 5.33
N LEU A 84 8.88 -5.29 4.06
CA LEU A 84 9.13 -6.38 3.12
C LEU A 84 10.56 -6.91 3.26
N ASN A 85 10.76 -8.16 2.85
CA ASN A 85 12.07 -8.82 2.90
C ASN A 85 13.14 -8.12 2.04
N ASP A 86 12.73 -7.41 0.99
CA ASP A 86 13.61 -6.61 0.14
C ASP A 86 14.01 -5.25 0.73
N GLY A 87 13.63 -5.00 1.99
CA GLY A 87 13.96 -3.80 2.74
C GLY A 87 13.01 -2.62 2.50
N LYS A 88 12.02 -2.70 1.60
CA LYS A 88 11.02 -1.65 1.40
C LYS A 88 9.85 -1.76 2.38
N THR A 89 9.01 -0.73 2.42
CA THR A 89 7.81 -0.71 3.27
C THR A 89 6.58 -0.46 2.42
N ALA A 90 5.63 -1.38 2.44
CA ALA A 90 4.30 -1.17 1.90
C ALA A 90 3.38 -0.58 2.97
N VAL A 91 2.59 0.43 2.61
CA VAL A 91 1.66 1.09 3.53
C VAL A 91 0.25 0.93 3.01
N TYR A 92 -0.60 0.28 3.81
CA TYR A 92 -2.02 0.12 3.53
C TYR A 92 -2.79 1.08 4.42
N ALA A 93 -3.37 2.12 3.84
CA ALA A 93 -4.09 3.19 4.53
C ALA A 93 -5.59 3.11 4.26
N HIS A 94 -6.37 3.88 5.03
CA HIS A 94 -7.82 4.00 4.89
C HIS A 94 -8.55 2.66 5.02
N LEU A 95 -8.03 1.78 5.88
CA LEU A 95 -8.63 0.48 6.14
C LEU A 95 -9.94 0.64 6.92
N ASP A 96 -10.95 -0.14 6.56
CA ASP A 96 -12.23 -0.20 7.27
C ASP A 96 -12.08 -0.95 8.61
N HIS A 97 -11.52 -2.15 8.57
CA HIS A 97 -11.21 -2.99 9.72
C HIS A 97 -9.89 -3.74 9.51
N PHE A 98 -9.30 -4.25 10.59
CA PHE A 98 -8.17 -5.18 10.49
C PHE A 98 -8.69 -6.63 10.46
N THR A 99 -7.81 -7.61 10.31
CA THR A 99 -8.22 -9.00 10.56
C THR A 99 -8.66 -9.13 12.03
N PRO A 100 -9.54 -10.10 12.37
CA PRO A 100 -10.01 -10.27 13.74
C PRO A 100 -8.87 -10.39 14.77
N GLU A 101 -7.78 -11.06 14.40
CA GLU A 101 -6.57 -11.19 15.22
C GLU A 101 -5.92 -9.83 15.51
N LEU A 102 -5.75 -9.00 14.47
CA LEU A 102 -5.13 -7.69 14.60
C LEU A 102 -6.04 -6.68 15.32
N ASP A 103 -7.35 -6.69 15.06
CA ASP A 103 -8.29 -5.84 15.80
C ASP A 103 -8.29 -6.21 17.29
N ASN A 104 -8.26 -7.50 17.63
CA ASN A 104 -8.13 -7.95 19.03
C ASN A 104 -6.83 -7.47 19.68
N LEU A 105 -5.69 -7.60 18.98
CA LEU A 105 -4.40 -7.10 19.45
C LEU A 105 -4.42 -5.59 19.68
N VAL A 106 -4.92 -4.82 18.71
CA VAL A 106 -5.00 -3.35 18.80
C VAL A 106 -5.90 -2.93 19.96
N ASN A 107 -7.06 -3.57 20.12
CA ASN A 107 -7.98 -3.26 21.23
C ASN A 107 -7.35 -3.57 22.59
N ALA A 108 -6.67 -4.70 22.73
CA ALA A 108 -5.96 -5.05 23.97
C ALA A 108 -4.85 -4.04 24.30
N LEU A 109 -4.08 -3.61 23.30
CA LEU A 109 -3.02 -2.60 23.48
C LEU A 109 -3.60 -1.23 23.84
N HIS A 110 -4.71 -0.81 23.22
CA HIS A 110 -5.39 0.43 23.59
C HIS A 110 -5.95 0.37 25.02
N GLN A 111 -6.50 -0.76 25.46
CA GLN A 111 -6.99 -0.90 26.83
C GLN A 111 -5.85 -0.86 27.86
N HIS A 112 -4.65 -1.32 27.50
CA HIS A 112 -3.52 -1.39 28.41
C HIS A 112 -2.67 -0.10 28.43
N TYR A 113 -2.54 0.60 27.30
CA TYR A 113 -1.64 1.76 27.14
C TYR A 113 -2.34 3.07 26.74
N GLY A 114 -3.62 3.03 26.37
CA GLY A 114 -4.41 4.20 25.98
C GLY A 114 -5.03 4.92 27.17
#